data_AF-A0AAW4IE37-F1
#
_entry.id   AF-A0AAW4IE37-F1
#
_cell.length_a   1.000
_cell.length_b   1.000
_cell.length_c   1.000
_cell.angle_alpha   90.00
_cell.angle_beta   90.00
_cell.angle_gamma   90.00
#
_symmetry.space_group_name_H-M   'P 1'
#
loop_
_entity.id
_entity.type
_entity.pdbx_description
1 polymer ?
#
loop_
_entity_poly.entity_id
_entity_poly.type
_entity_poly.pdbx_seq_one_letter_code
_entity_poly.pdbx_strand_id
1 'polypeptide(L)'
;MSVLVIAEHNNASIKGATLNTVTAAVACGGDVHVLVAGHNAGAAAAAAAQIAGVAKVIHADAPGLEHGLAENVAAQVLAIAGNYSHILFPATASGRNVAPRVAAKLDVAQVSDITKVISADTFERPIYAGNAIATVQSADSVKVITVRAT
;
A
#
# COMPACT_ATOMS: atom_id res chain seq x y z
N MET A 1 -13.00 -7.62 7.19
CA MET A 1 -11.81 -7.58 6.30
C MET A 1 -11.36 -6.14 6.22
N SER A 2 -10.07 -5.87 6.34
CA SER A 2 -9.50 -4.52 6.36
C SER A 2 -8.29 -4.47 5.43
N VAL A 3 -8.15 -3.37 4.72
CA VAL A 3 -7.07 -3.12 3.76
C VAL A 3 -6.22 -1.97 4.27
N LEU A 4 -4.91 -2.19 4.37
CA LEU A 4 -3.96 -1.15 4.72
C LEU A 4 -3.32 -0.60 3.45
N VAL A 5 -3.46 0.70 3.21
CA VAL A 5 -2.75 1.42 2.14
C VAL A 5 -1.60 2.20 2.74
N ILE A 6 -0.40 2.03 2.19
CA ILE A 6 0.77 2.81 2.59
C ILE A 6 0.84 4.07 1.73
N ALA A 7 0.57 5.22 2.33
CA ALA A 7 0.54 6.48 1.61
C ALA A 7 1.94 6.93 1.22
N GLU A 8 2.07 7.44 0.00
CA GLU A 8 3.22 8.25 -0.37
C GLU A 8 2.90 9.74 -0.23
N HIS A 9 3.84 10.48 0.33
CA HIS A 9 3.76 11.93 0.57
C HIS A 9 5.13 12.58 0.48
N ASN A 10 5.16 13.90 0.63
CA ASN A 10 6.36 14.71 0.87
C ASN A 10 6.32 15.42 2.24
N ASN A 11 5.55 14.87 3.19
CA ASN A 11 5.24 15.40 4.53
C ASN A 11 4.25 16.59 4.51
N ALA A 12 4.08 17.29 3.38
CA ALA A 12 3.09 18.35 3.24
C ALA A 12 1.82 17.89 2.52
N SER A 13 1.94 17.05 1.49
CA SER A 13 0.84 16.61 0.64
C SER A 13 0.96 15.13 0.26
N ILE A 14 -0.20 14.52 -0.04
CA ILE A 14 -0.31 13.15 -0.54
C ILE A 14 -0.03 13.13 -2.04
N LYS A 15 0.73 12.13 -2.50
CA LYS A 15 1.00 11.90 -3.93
C LYS A 15 -0.18 11.20 -4.60
N GLY A 16 -0.43 11.51 -5.88
CA GLY A 16 -1.54 10.95 -6.65
C GLY A 16 -1.55 9.41 -6.73
N ALA A 17 -0.37 8.78 -6.69
CA ALA A 17 -0.27 7.31 -6.68
C ALA A 17 -0.97 6.65 -5.47
N THR A 18 -1.08 7.38 -4.34
CA THR A 18 -1.86 6.94 -3.18
C THR A 18 -3.35 6.85 -3.50
N LEU A 19 -3.90 7.78 -4.29
CA LEU A 19 -5.32 7.78 -4.70
C LEU A 19 -5.63 6.54 -5.54
N ASN A 20 -4.78 6.24 -6.53
CA ASN A 20 -4.90 5.04 -7.36
C ASN A 20 -4.85 3.76 -6.52
N THR A 21 -4.01 3.75 -5.49
CA THR A 21 -3.86 2.63 -4.56
C THR A 21 -5.09 2.48 -3.65
N VAL A 22 -5.69 3.58 -3.20
CA VAL A 22 -6.96 3.56 -2.46
C VAL A 22 -8.10 3.02 -3.33
N THR A 23 -8.18 3.41 -4.60
CA THR A 23 -9.18 2.86 -5.53
C THR A 23 -9.05 1.34 -5.66
N ALA A 24 -7.82 0.83 -5.79
CA ALA A 24 -7.58 -0.62 -5.80
C ALA A 24 -7.93 -1.27 -4.44
N ALA A 25 -7.63 -0.62 -3.33
CA ALA A 25 -7.97 -1.11 -1.99
C ALA A 25 -9.48 -1.23 -1.79
N VAL A 26 -10.27 -0.26 -2.25
CA VAL A 26 -11.74 -0.33 -2.25
C VAL A 26 -12.22 -1.53 -3.07
N ALA A 27 -11.60 -1.80 -4.22
CA ALA A 27 -11.94 -2.94 -5.06
C ALA A 27 -11.61 -4.31 -4.44
N CYS A 28 -10.62 -4.39 -3.53
CA CYS A 28 -10.38 -5.59 -2.73
C CYS A 28 -11.52 -5.88 -1.73
N GLY A 29 -12.29 -4.85 -1.38
CA GLY A 29 -13.37 -4.90 -0.40
C GLY A 29 -12.92 -4.65 1.04
N GLY A 30 -13.88 -4.40 1.93
CA GLY A 30 -13.62 -4.08 3.34
C GLY A 30 -13.25 -2.63 3.60
N ASP A 31 -12.92 -2.31 4.86
CA ASP A 31 -12.57 -0.95 5.26
C ASP A 31 -11.13 -0.61 4.86
N VAL A 32 -10.95 0.52 4.18
CA VAL A 32 -9.63 1.02 3.78
C VAL A 32 -9.05 1.92 4.87
N HIS A 33 -7.92 1.50 5.43
CA HIS A 33 -7.13 2.31 6.34
C HIS A 33 -5.87 2.80 5.61
N VAL A 34 -5.45 4.04 5.88
CA VAL A 34 -4.26 4.63 5.28
C VAL A 34 -3.21 4.87 6.36
N LEU A 35 -2.00 4.33 6.20
CA LEU A 35 -0.83 4.69 7.01
C LEU A 35 -0.08 5.84 6.33
N VAL A 36 0.07 6.95 7.05
CA VAL A 36 0.97 8.06 6.73
C VAL A 36 2.13 8.02 7.71
N ALA A 37 3.31 7.67 7.22
CA ALA A 37 4.52 7.49 8.03
C ALA A 37 5.58 8.50 7.60
N GLY A 38 5.80 9.54 8.41
CA GLY A 38 6.65 10.67 8.05
C GLY A 38 7.12 11.47 9.26
N HIS A 39 7.65 12.67 9.00
CA HIS A 39 7.96 13.63 10.05
C HIS A 39 7.30 14.97 9.73
N ASN A 40 6.60 15.54 10.71
CA ASN A 40 5.73 16.71 10.51
C ASN A 40 4.71 16.48 9.38
N ALA A 41 4.18 15.26 9.27
CA ALA A 41 3.36 14.81 8.14
C ALA A 41 1.85 15.03 8.34
N GLY A 42 1.48 15.87 9.32
CA GLY A 42 0.08 16.11 9.70
C GLY A 42 -0.79 16.64 8.55
N ALA A 43 -0.26 17.50 7.68
CA ALA A 43 -0.98 17.99 6.51
C ALA A 43 -1.28 16.87 5.50
N ALA A 44 -0.32 15.96 5.28
CA ALA A 44 -0.53 14.79 4.44
C ALA A 44 -1.54 13.82 5.07
N ALA A 45 -1.51 13.60 6.38
CA ALA A 45 -2.50 12.79 7.10
C ALA A 45 -3.92 13.36 7.00
N ALA A 46 -4.08 14.68 7.17
CA ALA A 46 -5.35 15.35 7.00
C ALA A 46 -5.87 15.22 5.56
N ALA A 47 -4.99 15.39 4.55
CA ALA A 47 -5.36 15.19 3.15
C ALA A 47 -5.77 13.74 2.86
N ALA A 48 -5.07 12.76 3.44
CA ALA A 48 -5.42 11.34 3.29
C ALA A 48 -6.82 11.02 3.83
N ALA A 49 -7.24 11.67 4.92
CA ALA A 49 -8.55 11.48 5.52
C ALA A 49 -9.71 12.00 4.65
N GLN A 50 -9.42 12.88 3.68
CA GLN A 50 -10.41 13.42 2.74
C GLN A 50 -10.55 12.56 1.48
N ILE A 51 -9.75 11.51 1.31
CA ILE A 51 -9.82 10.63 0.15
C ILE A 51 -11.08 9.77 0.27
N ALA A 52 -11.95 9.83 -0.74
CA ALA A 52 -13.15 8.99 -0.81
C ALA A 52 -12.79 7.50 -0.70
N GLY A 53 -13.51 6.78 0.16
CA GLY A 53 -13.27 5.36 0.45
C GLY A 53 -12.33 5.09 1.61
N VAL A 54 -11.61 6.10 2.13
CA VAL A 54 -10.78 5.95 3.35
C VAL A 54 -11.67 5.99 4.60
N ALA A 55 -11.65 4.91 5.37
CA ALA A 55 -12.38 4.78 6.62
C ALA A 55 -11.58 5.28 7.84
N LYS A 56 -10.25 5.17 7.79
CA LYS A 56 -9.36 5.56 8.90
C LYS A 56 -7.98 5.98 8.39
N VAL A 57 -7.41 7.00 9.02
CA VAL A 57 -5.99 7.37 8.83
C VAL A 57 -5.21 7.07 10.10
N ILE A 58 -4.04 6.45 9.92
CA ILE A 58 -3.06 6.17 10.96
C ILE A 58 -1.85 7.04 10.64
N HIS A 59 -1.53 7.95 11.56
CA HIS A 59 -0.41 8.87 11.40
C HIS A 59 0.73 8.46 12.34
N ALA A 60 1.84 8.01 11.75
CA ALA A 60 3.08 7.75 12.46
C ALA A 60 4.04 8.91 12.18
N ASP A 61 4.22 9.78 13.18
CA ASP A 61 5.12 10.94 13.08
C ASP A 61 6.37 10.71 13.93
N ALA A 62 7.54 10.68 13.28
CA ALA A 62 8.83 10.62 13.95
C ALA A 62 9.95 11.14 13.03
N PRO A 63 11.01 11.78 13.56
CA PRO A 63 12.12 12.27 12.75
C PRO A 63 12.76 11.19 11.86
N GLY A 64 12.87 9.95 12.34
CA GLY A 64 13.43 8.84 11.55
C GLY A 64 12.60 8.42 10.33
N LEU A 65 11.35 8.90 10.22
CA LEU A 65 10.47 8.62 9.08
C LEU A 65 10.51 9.72 8.01
N GLU A 66 11.23 10.83 8.24
CA GLU A 66 11.24 12.02 7.37
C GLU A 66 11.51 11.69 5.90
N HIS A 67 12.43 10.76 5.64
CA HIS A 67 12.87 10.38 4.30
C HIS A 67 12.25 9.08 3.78
N GLY A 68 11.35 8.46 4.55
CA GLY A 68 10.68 7.23 4.14
C GLY A 68 11.64 6.05 3.88
N LEU A 69 12.70 5.91 4.69
CA LEU A 69 13.63 4.79 4.58
C LEU A 69 12.91 3.45 4.74
N ALA A 70 13.28 2.46 3.93
CA ALA A 70 12.53 1.21 3.85
C ALA A 70 12.53 0.42 5.17
N GLU A 71 13.63 0.45 5.91
CA GLU A 71 13.75 -0.14 7.24
C GLU A 71 12.71 0.44 8.20
N ASN A 72 12.61 1.77 8.22
CA ASN A 72 11.79 2.50 9.19
C ASN A 72 10.31 2.41 8.82
N VAL A 73 9.97 2.59 7.55
CA VAL A 73 8.57 2.48 7.08
C VAL A 73 8.10 1.03 7.23
N ALA A 74 8.88 0.04 6.80
CA ALA A 74 8.49 -1.37 6.94
C ALA A 74 8.25 -1.75 8.42
N ALA A 75 9.07 -1.24 9.35
CA ALA A 75 8.85 -1.47 10.78
C ALA A 75 7.48 -0.96 11.26
N GLN A 76 7.04 0.21 10.78
CA GLN A 76 5.72 0.75 11.11
C GLN A 76 4.59 -0.09 10.49
N VAL A 77 4.76 -0.54 9.24
CA VAL A 77 3.79 -1.43 8.59
C VAL A 77 3.64 -2.75 9.35
N LEU A 78 4.76 -3.39 9.68
CA LEU A 78 4.80 -4.68 10.37
C LEU A 78 4.20 -4.61 11.78
N ALA A 79 4.39 -3.49 12.49
CA ALA A 79 3.83 -3.28 13.82
C ALA A 79 2.30 -3.36 13.86
N ILE A 80 1.62 -3.08 12.73
CA ILE A 80 0.15 -3.11 12.64
C ILE A 80 -0.40 -4.15 11.65
N ALA A 81 0.47 -4.85 10.92
CA ALA A 81 0.12 -5.75 9.82
C ALA A 81 -0.87 -6.86 10.22
N GLY A 82 -0.77 -7.39 11.45
CA GLY A 82 -1.65 -8.45 11.94
C GLY A 82 -3.14 -8.09 11.99
N ASN A 83 -3.49 -6.81 11.86
CA ASN A 83 -4.87 -6.33 11.82
C ASN A 83 -5.45 -6.26 10.39
N TYR A 84 -4.70 -6.68 9.37
CA TYR A 84 -5.05 -6.50 7.96
C TYR A 84 -4.83 -7.78 7.16
N SER A 85 -5.74 -8.05 6.23
CA SER A 85 -5.58 -9.14 5.27
C SER A 85 -4.95 -8.69 3.95
N HIS A 86 -4.86 -7.37 3.72
CA HIS A 86 -4.28 -6.77 2.53
C HIS A 86 -3.41 -5.58 2.92
N ILE A 87 -2.23 -5.50 2.32
CA ILE A 87 -1.31 -4.38 2.47
C ILE A 87 -0.88 -3.92 1.08
N LEU A 88 -1.37 -2.75 0.68
CA LEU A 88 -1.19 -2.20 -0.65
C LEU A 88 -0.22 -1.02 -0.60
N PHE A 89 0.68 -1.00 -1.57
CA PHE A 89 1.66 0.05 -1.79
C PHE A 89 1.49 0.63 -3.20
N PRO A 90 1.70 1.92 -3.42
CA PRO A 90 1.85 2.45 -4.76
C PRO A 90 3.09 1.84 -5.44
N ALA A 91 3.02 1.47 -6.72
CA ALA A 91 4.13 0.86 -7.45
C ALA A 91 5.19 1.88 -7.92
N THR A 92 5.54 2.87 -7.09
CA THR A 92 6.63 3.82 -7.35
C THR A 92 7.98 3.26 -6.86
N ALA A 93 9.05 4.05 -7.01
CA ALA A 93 10.35 3.72 -6.41
C ALA A 93 10.26 3.48 -4.90
N SER A 94 9.44 4.23 -4.16
CA SER A 94 9.31 4.07 -2.70
C SER A 94 8.55 2.78 -2.37
N GLY A 95 7.34 2.59 -2.90
CA GLY A 95 6.58 1.37 -2.61
C GLY A 95 7.27 0.08 -3.09
N ARG A 96 8.00 0.11 -4.20
CA ARG A 96 8.83 -1.04 -4.65
C ARG A 96 10.03 -1.33 -3.76
N ASN A 97 10.51 -0.32 -3.01
CA ASN A 97 11.59 -0.50 -2.04
C ASN A 97 11.05 -1.11 -0.72
N VAL A 98 9.87 -0.69 -0.27
CA VAL A 98 9.30 -1.13 1.02
C VAL A 98 8.53 -2.44 0.93
N ALA A 99 7.67 -2.61 -0.08
CA ALA A 99 6.72 -3.73 -0.15
C ALA A 99 7.38 -5.12 -0.11
N PRO A 100 8.46 -5.40 -0.87
CA PRO A 100 9.11 -6.72 -0.82
C PRO A 100 9.69 -7.04 0.56
N ARG A 101 10.19 -6.02 1.27
CA ARG A 101 10.71 -6.19 2.64
C ARG A 101 9.60 -6.57 3.61
N VAL A 102 8.43 -5.95 3.50
CA VAL A 102 7.26 -6.29 4.32
C VAL A 102 6.77 -7.70 4.00
N ALA A 103 6.62 -8.05 2.72
CA ALA A 103 6.22 -9.39 2.29
C ALA A 103 7.16 -10.47 2.82
N ALA A 104 8.47 -10.28 2.67
CA ALA A 104 9.47 -11.22 3.17
C ALA A 104 9.43 -11.39 4.70
N LYS A 105 9.14 -10.31 5.45
CA LYS A 105 9.04 -10.38 6.92
C LYS A 105 7.75 -11.02 7.42
N LEU A 106 6.71 -11.04 6.59
CA LEU A 106 5.45 -11.73 6.85
C LEU A 106 5.43 -13.16 6.31
N ASP A 107 6.49 -13.60 5.64
CA ASP A 107 6.60 -14.91 4.98
C ASP A 107 5.48 -15.15 3.94
N VAL A 108 5.23 -14.14 3.09
CA VAL A 108 4.23 -14.20 2.01
C VAL A 108 4.81 -13.73 0.68
N ALA A 109 4.18 -14.12 -0.44
CA ALA A 109 4.56 -13.65 -1.75
C ALA A 109 3.99 -12.25 -2.02
N GLN A 110 4.81 -11.38 -2.63
CA GLN A 110 4.35 -10.07 -3.10
C GLN A 110 3.76 -10.17 -4.52
N VAL A 111 2.56 -9.61 -4.73
CA VAL A 111 1.98 -9.45 -6.07
C VAL A 111 2.33 -8.05 -6.59
N SER A 112 3.28 -7.96 -7.52
CA SER A 112 3.78 -6.67 -7.98
C SER A 112 2.98 -6.10 -9.15
N ASP A 113 2.76 -4.79 -9.14
CA ASP A 113 2.27 -3.98 -10.27
C ASP A 113 0.92 -4.40 -10.81
N ILE A 114 -0.02 -4.67 -9.91
CA ILE A 114 -1.38 -5.00 -10.33
C ILE A 114 -1.98 -3.83 -11.11
N THR A 115 -2.72 -4.17 -12.15
CA THR A 115 -3.51 -3.23 -12.96
C THR A 115 -4.99 -3.37 -12.69
N LYS A 116 -5.41 -4.48 -12.08
CA LYS A 116 -6.81 -4.76 -11.78
C LYS A 116 -6.95 -5.74 -10.62
N VAL A 117 -7.97 -5.51 -9.81
CA VAL A 117 -8.46 -6.45 -8.79
C VAL A 117 -9.66 -7.18 -9.38
N ILE A 118 -9.60 -8.50 -9.49
CA ILE A 118 -10.73 -9.34 -9.96
C ILE A 118 -11.58 -9.78 -8.77
N SER A 119 -10.93 -10.20 -7.68
CA SER A 119 -11.54 -10.56 -6.40
C SER A 119 -10.56 -10.21 -5.27
N ALA A 120 -10.96 -10.43 -4.02
CA ALA A 120 -10.11 -10.20 -2.86
C ALA A 120 -8.76 -10.97 -2.91
N ASP A 121 -8.66 -12.07 -3.64
CA ASP A 121 -7.43 -12.87 -3.71
C ASP A 121 -6.87 -13.02 -5.13
N THR A 122 -7.52 -12.42 -6.14
CA THR A 122 -7.17 -12.59 -7.55
C THR A 122 -6.96 -11.25 -8.25
N PHE A 123 -5.82 -11.11 -8.92
CA PHE A 123 -5.34 -9.85 -9.51
C PHE A 123 -4.81 -10.05 -10.92
N GLU A 124 -4.90 -9.02 -11.75
CA GLU A 124 -4.21 -8.98 -13.05
C GLU A 124 -2.95 -8.12 -12.94
N ARG A 125 -1.85 -8.59 -13.53
CA ARG A 125 -0.61 -7.83 -13.67
C ARG A 125 0.03 -8.02 -15.05
N PRO A 126 0.63 -6.98 -15.63
CA PRO A 126 1.41 -7.11 -16.85
C PRO A 126 2.75 -7.82 -16.57
N ILE A 127 3.14 -8.67 -17.50
CA ILE A 127 4.45 -9.33 -17.58
C ILE A 127 5.05 -9.11 -18.97
N TYR A 128 6.33 -9.43 -19.15
CA TYR A 128 7.06 -9.22 -20.43
C TYR A 128 6.87 -7.81 -21.00
N ALA A 129 7.16 -6.78 -20.19
CA ALA A 129 6.99 -5.36 -20.55
C ALA A 129 5.55 -4.98 -20.98
N GLY A 130 4.53 -5.72 -20.53
CA GLY A 130 3.13 -5.45 -20.85
C GLY A 130 2.57 -6.25 -22.04
N ASN A 131 3.38 -7.09 -22.67
CA ASN A 131 2.94 -7.91 -23.81
C ASN A 131 1.99 -9.05 -23.43
N ALA A 132 1.97 -9.44 -22.15
CA ALA A 132 1.03 -10.42 -21.63
C ALA A 132 0.48 -9.96 -20.28
N ILE A 133 -0.78 -10.29 -20.01
CA ILE A 133 -1.45 -10.05 -18.73
C ILE A 133 -1.58 -11.39 -18.01
N ALA A 134 -1.01 -11.47 -16.82
CA ALA A 134 -1.11 -12.63 -15.96
C ALA A 134 -2.21 -12.41 -14.92
N THR A 135 -3.13 -13.36 -14.83
CA THR A 135 -4.07 -13.48 -13.70
C THR A 135 -3.42 -14.32 -12.61
N VAL A 136 -3.27 -13.74 -11.42
CA VAL A 136 -2.60 -14.38 -10.28
C VAL A 136 -3.57 -14.43 -9.11
N GLN A 137 -3.79 -15.63 -8.58
CA GLN A 137 -4.50 -15.83 -7.31
C GLN A 137 -3.48 -16.10 -6.20
N SER A 138 -3.57 -15.36 -5.09
CA SER A 138 -2.71 -15.55 -3.92
C SER A 138 -3.42 -16.38 -2.85
N ALA A 139 -2.79 -17.49 -2.47
CA ALA A 139 -3.24 -18.34 -1.37
C ALA A 139 -2.76 -17.85 0.01
N ASP A 140 -1.90 -16.83 0.05
CA ASP A 140 -1.31 -16.32 1.30
C ASP A 140 -2.37 -15.66 2.19
N SER A 141 -2.19 -15.74 3.51
CA SER A 141 -3.12 -15.16 4.48
C SER A 141 -3.19 -13.64 4.38
N VAL A 142 -2.06 -12.99 4.08
CA VAL A 142 -1.94 -11.54 3.87
C VAL A 142 -1.47 -11.27 2.44
N LYS A 143 -2.23 -10.45 1.71
CA LYS A 143 -1.90 -10.06 0.35
C LYS A 143 -1.06 -8.79 0.37
N VAL A 144 0.24 -8.91 0.14
CA VAL A 144 1.12 -7.75 -0.05
C VAL A 144 1.21 -7.40 -1.53
N ILE A 145 0.76 -6.21 -1.90
CA ILE A 145 0.51 -5.84 -3.29
C ILE A 145 1.14 -4.49 -3.61
N THR A 146 1.75 -4.33 -4.79
CA THR A 146 2.00 -3.00 -5.36
C THR A 146 1.01 -2.69 -6.49
N VAL A 147 0.44 -1.48 -6.49
CA VAL A 147 -0.59 -1.05 -7.43
C VAL A 147 0.01 -0.11 -8.46
N ARG A 148 -0.14 -0.43 -9.74
CA ARG A 148 0.32 0.44 -10.83
C ARG A 148 -0.48 1.74 -10.82
N ALA A 149 0.20 2.88 -10.84
CA ALA A 149 -0.47 4.15 -11.03
C ALA A 149 -1.05 4.22 -12.46
N THR A 150 -2.30 4.65 -12.55
CA THR A 150 -3.02 4.96 -13.79
C THR A 150 -3.06 6.44 -14.03
#